data_AF-A0A0U1DB69-F1
#
_entry.id   AF-A0A0U1DB69-F1
#
_cell.length_a   1.000
_cell.length_b   1.000
_cell.length_c   1.000
_cell.angle_alpha   90.00
_cell.angle_beta   90.00
_cell.angle_gamma   90.00
#
_symmetry.space_group_name_H-M   'P 1'
#
loop_
_entity.id
_entity.type
_entity.pdbx_description
1 polymer ?
#
loop_
_entity_poly.entity_id
_entity_poly.type
_entity_poly.pdbx_seq_one_letter_code
_entity_poly.pdbx_strand_id
1 'polypeptide(L)' 'MHEAPETADERHQQALGLCRLCPALASCTEWFNTLKPSRRPPGVVAGRITQPKPAGRPRKDATA' A
#
# COMPACT_ATOMS: atom_id res chain seq x y z
N MET A 1 10.11 17.27 -8.96
CA MET A 1 8.74 17.78 -8.75
C MET A 1 8.04 16.77 -7.84
N HIS A 2 7.71 17.15 -6.61
CA HIS A 2 6.93 16.30 -5.69
C HIS A 2 5.45 16.62 -5.93
N GLU A 3 4.62 15.58 -6.09
CA GLU A 3 3.17 15.68 -6.15
C GLU A 3 2.64 16.27 -4.82
N ALA A 4 1.64 17.16 -4.89
CA ALA A 4 1.01 17.69 -3.69
C ALA A 4 0.27 16.56 -2.94
N PRO A 5 0.25 16.58 -1.59
CA PRO A 5 -0.34 15.49 -0.81
C PRO A 5 -1.84 15.31 -1.08
N GLU A 6 -2.56 16.40 -1.34
CA GLU A 6 -3.97 16.39 -1.77
C GLU A 6 -4.16 15.67 -3.11
N THR A 7 -3.34 15.98 -4.11
CA THR A 7 -3.36 15.30 -5.41
C THR A 7 -3.05 13.80 -5.29
N ALA A 8 -2.15 13.43 -4.38
CA ALA A 8 -1.85 12.04 -4.08
C ALA A 8 -3.06 11.31 -3.45
N ASP A 9 -3.78 11.96 -2.53
CA ASP A 9 -4.99 11.40 -1.92
C ASP A 9 -6.09 11.18 -2.97
N GLU A 10 -6.38 12.19 -3.79
CA GLU A 10 -7.36 12.11 -4.88
C GLU A 10 -7.06 10.94 -5.81
N ARG A 11 -5.80 10.79 -6.22
CA ARG A 11 -5.34 9.65 -7.04
C ARG A 11 -5.59 8.31 -6.35
N HIS A 12 -5.31 8.20 -5.06
CA HIS A 12 -5.57 6.96 -4.31
C HIS A 12 -7.07 6.68 -4.16
N GLN A 13 -7.92 7.69 -3.98
CA GLN A 13 -9.37 7.51 -3.95
C GLN A 13 -9.91 7.03 -5.30
N GLN A 14 -9.42 7.58 -6.41
CA GLN A 14 -9.77 7.11 -7.75
C GLN A 14 -9.36 5.64 -7.96
N ALA A 15 -8.12 5.29 -7.61
CA ALA A 15 -7.64 3.91 -7.70
C ALA A 15 -8.44 2.95 -6.81
N LEU A 16 -8.91 3.40 -5.65
CA LEU A 16 -9.78 2.62 -4.76
C LEU A 16 -11.13 2.31 -5.42
N GLY A 17 -11.71 3.29 -6.12
CA GLY A 17 -12.92 3.09 -6.93
C GLY A 17 -12.73 2.01 -7.99
N LEU A 18 -11.63 2.09 -8.75
CA LEU A 18 -11.28 1.08 -9.76
C LEU A 18 -11.06 -0.31 -9.16
N CYS A 19 -10.37 -0.39 -8.01
CA CYS A 19 -10.09 -1.64 -7.34
C CYS A 19 -11.37 -2.36 -6.90
N ARG A 20 -12.41 -1.62 -6.49
CA ARG A 20 -13.72 -2.18 -6.12
C ARG A 20 -14.50 -2.77 -7.30
N LEU A 21 -14.22 -2.30 -8.52
CA LEU A 21 -14.83 -2.80 -9.76
C LEU A 21 -14.05 -3.99 -10.36
N CYS A 22 -12.92 -4.36 -9.78
CA CYS A 22 -12.06 -5.42 -10.31
C CYS A 22 -12.72 -6.81 -10.13
N PRO A 23 -12.85 -7.63 -11.19
CA PRO A 23 -13.42 -8.97 -11.08
C PRO A 23 -12.59 -9.91 -10.20
N ALA A 24 -11.29 -9.64 -10.06
CA ALA A 24 -10.38 -10.41 -9.22
C ALA A 24 -10.32 -9.92 -7.76
N LEU A 25 -11.21 -9.01 -7.33
CA LEU A 25 -11.14 -8.40 -5.98
C LEU A 25 -11.17 -9.44 -4.86
N ALA A 26 -11.96 -10.51 -5.00
CA ALA A 26 -12.04 -11.58 -4.01
C ALA A 26 -10.67 -12.28 -3.83
N SER A 27 -10.10 -12.82 -4.92
CA SER A 27 -8.80 -13.50 -4.89
C SER A 27 -7.66 -12.55 -4.52
N CYS A 28 -7.73 -11.28 -4.93
CA CYS A 28 -6.78 -10.25 -4.52
C CYS A 28 -6.81 -10.04 -3.00
N THR A 29 -8.01 -10.02 -2.41
CA THR A 29 -8.20 -9.88 -0.97
C THR A 29 -7.69 -11.09 -0.20
N GLU A 30 -7.97 -12.29 -0.67
CA GLU A 30 -7.46 -13.53 -0.08
C GLU A 30 -5.93 -13.54 -0.07
N TRP A 31 -5.30 -13.31 -1.23
CA TRP A 31 -3.85 -13.23 -1.33
C TRP A 31 -3.28 -12.16 -0.40
N PHE A 32 -3.86 -10.95 -0.38
CA PHE A 32 -3.38 -9.86 0.46
C PHE A 32 -3.44 -10.21 1.96
N ASN A 33 -4.46 -10.95 2.39
CA ASN A 33 -4.61 -11.37 3.78
C ASN A 33 -3.56 -12.43 4.18
N THR A 34 -3.00 -13.19 3.23
CA THR A 34 -1.87 -14.11 3.51
C THR A 34 -0.54 -13.38 3.76
N LEU A 35 -0.41 -12.12 3.33
CA LEU A 35 0.83 -11.36 3.45
C LEU A 35 1.05 -10.88 4.89
N LYS A 36 2.26 -11.14 5.41
CA LYS A 36 2.77 -10.48 6.63
C LYS A 36 2.67 -8.95 6.47
N PRO A 37 2.36 -8.18 7.53
CA PRO A 37 2.18 -6.74 7.44
C PRO A 37 3.34 -5.98 6.77
N SER A 38 4.59 -6.41 7.00
CA SER A 38 5.79 -5.81 6.40
C SER A 38 6.01 -6.16 4.92
N ARG A 39 5.24 -7.10 4.37
CA ARG A 39 5.30 -7.54 2.97
C ARG A 39 4.11 -7.07 2.15
N ARG A 40 3.18 -6.34 2.77
CA ARG A 40 2.02 -5.78 2.07
C ARG A 40 2.51 -4.68 1.13
N PRO A 41 2.15 -4.73 -0.16
CA PRO A 41 2.57 -3.69 -1.10
C PRO A 41 1.95 -2.34 -0.70
N PRO A 42 2.68 -1.23 -0.87
CA PRO A 42 2.16 0.11 -0.62
C PRO A 42 1.20 0.55 -1.75
N GLY A 43 0.36 1.56 -1.47
CA GLY A 43 -0.58 2.13 -2.44
C GLY A 43 -1.98 1.56 -2.30
N VAL A 44 -2.66 1.27 -3.42
CA VAL A 44 -4.03 0.72 -3.42
C VAL A 44 -4.03 -0.73 -3.87
N VAL A 45 -4.45 -1.63 -2.99
CA VAL A 45 -4.48 -3.07 -3.24
C VAL A 45 -5.60 -3.71 -2.44
N ALA A 46 -6.26 -4.74 -2.98
CA ALA A 46 -7.35 -5.46 -2.30
C ALA A 46 -8.45 -4.53 -1.73
N GLY A 47 -8.77 -3.44 -2.44
CA GLY A 47 -9.76 -2.45 -2.01
C GLY A 47 -9.37 -1.67 -0.75
N ARG A 48 -8.07 -1.53 -0.47
CA ARG A 48 -7.51 -0.86 0.71
C ARG A 48 -6.36 0.05 0.32
N ILE A 49 -6.23 1.19 1.01
CA ILE A 49 -5.06 2.06 0.92
C ILE A 49 -4.05 1.61 1.97
N THR A 50 -2.89 1.13 1.53
CA THR A 50 -1.78 0.71 2.37
C THR A 50 -0.71 1.80 2.40
N GLN A 51 -0.52 2.38 3.58
CA GLN A 51 0.60 3.29 3.81
C GLN A 51 1.90 2.46 3.91
N PRO A 52 2.99 2.86 3.24
CA PRO A 52 4.29 2.24 3.47
C PRO A 52 4.64 2.40 4.95
N LYS A 53 5.07 1.32 5.60
CA LYS A 53 5.66 1.45 6.95
C LYS A 53 6.85 2.40 6.83
N PRO A 54 6.98 3.41 7.72
CA PRO A 54 8.22 4.17 7.80
C PRO A 54 9.36 3.17 7.97
N ALA A 55 10.41 3.31 7.16
CA ALA A 55 11.59 2.45 7.26
C ALA A 55 12.04 2.45 8.73
N GLY A 56 12.05 1.26 9.35
CA GLY A 56 12.47 1.15 10.75
C GLY A 56 13.86 1.75 10.92
N ARG A 57 14.08 2.46 12.03
CA ARG A 57 15.39 3.05 12.35
C ARG A 57 16.49 1.99 12.16
N PRO A 58 17.56 2.26 11.40
CA PRO A 58 18.68 1.33 11.30
C PRO A 58 19.19 1.00 12.71
N ARG A 59 19.47 -0.29 12.99
CA ARG A 59 20.10 -0.65 14.27
C ARG A 59 21.47 0.00 14.34
N LYS A 60 21.79 0.59 15.50
CA LYS A 60 23.04 1.34 15.74
C LYS A 60 24.28 0.43 15.70
N ASP A 61 24.10 -0.89 15.80
CA ASP A 61 25.15 -1.89 15.84
C ASP A 61 25.31 -2.59 14.47
N ALA A 62 25.62 -1.80 13.45
CA ALA A 62 26.10 -2.29 12.16
C ALA A 62 27.16 -1.32 11.63
N THR A 63 28.16 -1.04 12.47
CA THR A 63 29.44 -0.48 12.05
C THR A 63 30.53 -1.43 12.53
N ALA A 64 31.49 -1.65 11.64
CA ALA A 64 32.55 -2.65 11.67
C ALA A 64 33.42 -2.65 12.93
#